data_AF-A0AAU1PX75-F1
#
_entry.id   AF-A0AAU1PX75-F1
#
_cell.length_a   1.000
_cell.length_b   1.000
_cell.length_c   1.000
_cell.angle_alpha   90.00
_cell.angle_beta   90.00
_cell.angle_gamma   90.00
#
_symmetry.space_group_name_H-M   'P 1'
#
loop_
_entity.id
_entity.type
_entity.pdbx_description
1 polymer ?
#
loop_
_entity_poly.entity_id
_entity_poly.type
_entity_poly.pdbx_seq_one_letter_code
_entity_poly.pdbx_strand_id
1 'polypeptide(L)'
;MSDAEPISKTPESMPVDSIRAEVQREYAAKLAQAELKAQAAQSGIKLGDGFTDYLDASKLLGEDGNPSAEAIGEALAPFRPQEPKFAQLAGTGHSHRGGPIPQRRVSLDVRNR
;
A
#
# COMPACT_ATOMS: atom_id res chain seq x y z
N MET A 1 -47.69 -24.59 51.37
CA MET A 1 -47.26 -24.58 49.96
C MET A 1 -47.76 -23.29 49.36
N SER A 2 -46.87 -22.33 49.11
CA SER A 2 -47.21 -21.09 48.42
C SER A 2 -46.17 -20.92 47.33
N ASP A 3 -46.58 -21.22 46.11
CA ASP A 3 -45.81 -20.97 44.89
C ASP A 3 -45.54 -19.48 44.77
N ALA A 4 -44.26 -19.13 44.70
CA ALA A 4 -43.82 -17.82 44.22
C ALA A 4 -43.36 -18.03 42.78
N GLU A 5 -44.17 -17.59 41.82
CA GLU A 5 -43.74 -17.51 40.42
C GLU A 5 -42.58 -16.50 40.30
N PRO A 6 -41.42 -16.88 39.74
CA PRO A 6 -40.39 -15.92 39.41
C PRO A 6 -40.79 -15.18 38.14
N ILE A 7 -41.10 -13.89 38.27
CA ILE A 7 -41.34 -12.98 37.16
C ILE A 7 -40.01 -12.83 36.41
N SER A 8 -39.82 -13.58 35.32
CA SER A 8 -38.71 -13.44 34.40
C SER A 8 -38.79 -12.10 33.67
N LYS A 9 -38.34 -11.01 34.32
CA LYS A 9 -38.01 -9.77 33.63
C LYS A 9 -36.66 -9.94 32.93
N THR A 10 -36.70 -10.44 31.71
CA THR A 10 -35.65 -10.20 30.72
C THR A 10 -35.49 -8.67 30.61
N PRO A 11 -34.31 -8.09 30.88
CA PRO A 11 -34.12 -6.69 30.56
C PRO A 11 -34.19 -6.58 29.04
N GLU A 12 -35.21 -5.89 28.53
CA GLU A 12 -35.18 -5.36 27.17
C GLU A 12 -33.85 -4.64 27.00
N SER A 13 -32.99 -5.16 26.13
CA SER A 13 -31.75 -4.51 25.76
C SER A 13 -32.11 -3.12 25.24
N MET A 14 -31.87 -2.11 26.05
CA MET A 14 -32.13 -0.72 25.68
C MET A 14 -31.41 -0.41 24.36
N PRO A 15 -31.95 0.49 23.51
CA PRO A 15 -31.38 0.84 22.20
C PRO A 15 -30.00 1.53 22.27
N VAL A 16 -29.37 1.59 23.46
CA VAL A 16 -28.06 2.20 23.69
C VAL A 16 -26.95 1.38 23.05
N ASP A 17 -27.07 0.05 23.01
CA ASP A 17 -26.05 -0.82 22.42
C ASP A 17 -26.02 -0.73 20.90
N SER A 18 -27.19 -0.59 20.25
CA SER A 18 -27.26 -0.35 18.81
C SER A 18 -26.76 1.05 18.43
N ILE A 19 -27.11 2.08 19.21
CA ILE A 19 -26.58 3.44 19.02
C ILE A 19 -25.05 3.46 19.20
N ARG A 20 -24.52 2.76 20.21
CA ARG A 20 -23.07 2.67 20.44
C ARG A 20 -22.35 1.98 19.28
N ALA A 21 -22.91 0.89 18.76
CA ALA A 21 -22.35 0.18 17.62
C ALA A 21 -22.35 1.02 16.34
N GLU A 22 -23.42 1.81 16.09
CA GLU A 22 -23.50 2.70 14.94
C GLU A 22 -22.45 3.82 15.02
N VAL A 23 -22.34 4.47 16.19
CA VAL A 23 -21.32 5.50 16.43
C VAL A 23 -19.92 4.91 16.28
N GLN A 24 -19.67 3.72 16.81
CA GLN A 24 -18.38 3.05 16.64
C GLN A 24 -18.04 2.80 15.18
N ARG A 25 -19.00 2.41 14.33
CA ARG A 25 -18.76 2.23 12.89
C ARG A 25 -18.39 3.53 12.18
N GLU A 26 -19.09 4.62 12.46
CA GLU A 26 -18.79 5.92 11.85
C GLU A 26 -17.40 6.43 12.24
N TYR A 27 -17.02 6.26 13.51
CA TYR A 27 -15.71 6.69 14.00
C TYR A 27 -14.60 5.73 13.57
N ALA A 28 -14.86 4.43 13.47
CA ALA A 28 -13.91 3.44 12.99
C ALA A 28 -13.44 3.76 11.57
N ALA A 29 -14.37 4.13 10.67
CA ALA A 29 -14.03 4.52 9.30
C ALA A 29 -13.07 5.73 9.26
N LYS A 30 -13.35 6.77 10.06
CA LYS A 30 -12.48 7.95 10.17
C LYS A 30 -11.12 7.61 10.75
N LEU A 31 -11.10 6.73 11.76
CA LEU A 31 -9.87 6.31 12.42
C LEU A 31 -9.00 5.46 11.48
N ALA A 32 -9.61 4.59 10.68
CA ALA A 32 -8.90 3.81 9.65
C ALA A 32 -8.31 4.70 8.55
N GLN A 33 -9.03 5.74 8.11
CA GLN A 33 -8.48 6.73 7.17
C GLN A 33 -7.30 7.50 7.77
N ALA A 34 -7.37 7.88 9.05
CA ALA A 34 -6.28 8.54 9.74
C ALA A 34 -5.05 7.63 9.86
N GLU A 35 -5.26 6.35 10.20
CA GLU A 35 -4.19 5.36 10.31
C GLU A 35 -3.52 5.08 8.96
N LEU A 36 -4.31 4.98 7.89
CA LEU A 36 -3.79 4.86 6.53
C LEU A 36 -2.88 6.04 6.15
N LYS A 37 -3.30 7.27 6.49
CA LYS A 37 -2.47 8.47 6.27
C LYS A 37 -1.19 8.43 7.11
N ALA A 38 -1.27 7.99 8.37
CA ALA A 38 -0.11 7.86 9.25
C ALA A 38 0.89 6.83 8.70
N GLN A 39 0.42 5.65 8.31
CA GLN A 39 1.27 4.58 7.76
C GLN A 39 1.86 4.94 6.40
N ALA A 40 1.11 5.65 5.55
CA ALA A 40 1.63 6.19 4.29
C ALA A 40 2.77 7.19 4.54
N ALA A 41 2.58 8.13 5.48
CA ALA A 41 3.59 9.11 5.84
C ALA A 41 4.86 8.46 6.42
N GLN A 42 4.70 7.45 7.29
CA GLN A 42 5.83 6.66 7.81
C GLN A 42 6.59 5.92 6.71
N SER A 43 5.87 5.45 5.69
CA SER A 43 6.45 4.74 4.55
C SER A 43 7.03 5.68 3.47
N GLY A 44 6.98 7.01 3.69
CA GLY A 44 7.40 8.01 2.70
C GLY A 44 6.51 8.08 1.46
N ILE A 45 5.32 7.49 1.52
CA ILE A 45 4.35 7.45 0.42
C ILE A 45 3.57 8.77 0.40
N LYS A 46 3.63 9.47 -0.73
CA LYS A 46 2.77 10.64 -0.99
C LYS A 46 1.45 10.16 -1.59
N LEU A 47 0.41 10.11 -0.76
CA LEU A 47 -0.96 9.92 -1.23
C LEU A 47 -1.43 11.20 -1.92
N GLY A 48 -2.16 11.08 -3.02
CA GLY A 48 -2.76 12.23 -3.69
C GLY A 48 -3.84 12.88 -2.83
N ASP A 49 -4.02 14.19 -2.98
CA ASP A 49 -5.08 14.91 -2.28
C ASP A 49 -6.46 14.30 -2.62
N GLY A 50 -7.27 14.05 -1.60
CA GLY A 50 -8.59 13.43 -1.74
C GLY A 50 -8.58 11.92 -2.03
N PHE A 51 -7.41 11.26 -2.14
CA PHE A 51 -7.35 9.80 -2.35
C PHE A 51 -8.14 9.02 -1.28
N THR A 52 -8.06 9.46 -0.03
CA THR A 52 -8.79 8.84 1.09
C THR A 52 -10.30 8.99 1.01
N ASP A 53 -10.80 9.92 0.20
CA ASP A 53 -12.23 10.20 0.06
C ASP A 53 -12.89 9.22 -0.92
N TYR A 54 -12.11 8.65 -1.83
CA TYR A 54 -12.54 7.60 -2.77
C TYR A 54 -12.32 6.19 -2.23
N LEU A 55 -11.59 6.05 -1.12
CA LEU A 55 -11.36 4.77 -0.47
C LEU A 55 -12.59 4.34 0.32
N ASP A 56 -13.05 3.12 0.05
CA ASP A 56 -14.05 2.46 0.90
C ASP A 56 -13.42 2.13 2.26
N ALA A 57 -13.69 2.98 3.24
CA ALA A 57 -13.14 2.85 4.59
C ALA A 57 -13.56 1.55 5.29
N SER A 58 -14.67 0.91 4.86
CA SER A 58 -15.10 -0.38 5.41
C SER A 58 -14.09 -1.50 5.11
N LYS A 59 -13.34 -1.39 4.01
CA LYS A 59 -12.31 -2.37 3.62
C LYS A 59 -11.02 -2.23 4.41
N LEU A 60 -10.86 -1.14 5.16
CA LEU A 60 -9.70 -0.89 6.02
C LEU A 60 -9.91 -1.40 7.44
N LEU A 61 -11.13 -1.86 7.76
CA LEU A 61 -11.48 -2.40 9.07
C LEU A 61 -11.32 -3.93 9.06
N GLY A 62 -10.85 -4.47 10.18
CA GLY A 62 -10.86 -5.89 10.48
C GLY A 62 -12.24 -6.38 10.94
N GLU A 63 -12.35 -7.67 11.20
CA GLU A 63 -13.60 -8.32 11.63
C GLU A 63 -14.15 -7.74 12.95
N ASP A 64 -13.26 -7.20 13.79
CA ASP A 64 -13.59 -6.56 15.06
C ASP A 64 -14.08 -5.12 14.92
N GLY A 65 -14.12 -4.57 13.70
CA GLY A 65 -14.50 -3.17 13.43
C GLY A 65 -13.40 -2.15 13.77
N ASN A 66 -12.20 -2.61 14.12
CA ASN A 66 -11.01 -1.77 14.31
C ASN A 66 -10.19 -1.69 13.01
N PRO A 67 -9.35 -0.66 12.81
CA PRO A 67 -8.46 -0.60 11.65
C PRO A 67 -7.53 -1.81 11.59
N SER A 68 -7.47 -2.44 10.43
CA SER A 68 -6.56 -3.57 10.18
C SER A 68 -5.28 -3.09 9.52
N ALA A 69 -4.15 -3.30 10.19
CA ALA A 69 -2.83 -2.99 9.65
C ALA A 69 -2.51 -3.78 8.37
N GLU A 70 -3.06 -4.98 8.23
CA GLU A 70 -2.91 -5.81 7.03
C GLU A 70 -3.64 -5.17 5.84
N ALA A 71 -4.92 -4.83 6.02
CA ALA A 71 -5.74 -4.21 4.98
C ALA A 71 -5.19 -2.84 4.56
N ILE A 72 -4.72 -2.03 5.52
CA ILE A 72 -4.06 -0.76 5.23
C ILE A 72 -2.75 -1.00 4.47
N GLY A 73 -1.97 -2.01 4.86
CA GLY A 73 -0.75 -2.42 4.18
C GLY A 73 -0.97 -2.81 2.72
N GLU A 74 -2.03 -3.57 2.45
CA GLU A 74 -2.46 -3.93 1.09
C GLU A 74 -2.91 -2.72 0.28
N ALA A 75 -3.69 -1.82 0.88
CA ALA A 75 -4.12 -0.57 0.23
C ALA A 75 -2.93 0.33 -0.16
N LEU A 76 -1.85 0.29 0.62
CA LEU A 76 -0.62 1.05 0.36
C LEU A 76 0.39 0.33 -0.54
N ALA A 77 0.23 -0.99 -0.77
CA ALA A 77 1.17 -1.78 -1.55
C ALA A 77 1.42 -1.25 -2.97
N PRO A 78 0.41 -0.75 -3.73
CA PRO A 78 0.62 -0.19 -5.06
C PRO A 78 1.50 1.06 -5.09
N PHE A 79 1.59 1.78 -3.98
CA PHE A 79 2.37 3.01 -3.87
C PHE A 79 3.80 2.78 -3.38
N ARG A 80 4.13 1.55 -2.97
CA ARG A 80 5.50 1.22 -2.60
C ARG A 80 6.36 1.22 -3.86
N PRO A 81 7.47 1.98 -3.89
CA PRO A 81 8.37 1.96 -5.03
C PRO A 81 8.91 0.55 -5.19
N GLN A 82 8.59 -0.10 -6.32
CA GLN A 82 9.30 -1.33 -6.69
C GLN A 82 10.74 -0.95 -7.01
N GLU A 83 11.69 -1.67 -6.42
CA GLU A 83 13.08 -1.54 -6.83
C GLU A 83 13.17 -1.81 -8.34
N PRO A 84 13.75 -0.89 -9.13
CA PRO A 84 13.90 -1.10 -10.56
C PRO A 84 14.76 -2.34 -10.76
N LYS A 85 14.16 -3.39 -11.33
CA LYS A 85 14.89 -4.56 -11.81
C LYS A 85 15.65 -4.13 -13.06
N PHE A 86 16.85 -3.58 -12.87
CA PHE A 86 17.76 -3.36 -13.97
C PHE A 86 18.12 -4.73 -14.56
N ALA A 87 17.87 -4.91 -15.86
CA ALA A 87 18.42 -6.03 -16.59
C ALA A 87 19.94 -5.94 -16.45
N GLN A 88 20.55 -6.91 -15.77
CA GLN A 88 22.00 -7.02 -15.75
C GLN A 88 22.45 -7.17 -17.20
N LEU A 89 23.18 -6.17 -17.70
CA LEU A 89 23.78 -6.21 -19.02
C LEU A 89 24.81 -7.33 -19.04
N ALA A 90 24.36 -8.55 -19.32
CA ALA A 90 25.20 -9.69 -19.58
C ALA A 90 25.90 -9.47 -20.93
N GLY A 91 27.07 -8.84 -20.88
CA GLY A 91 28.08 -8.89 -21.93
C GLY A 91 27.71 -8.21 -23.25
N THR A 92 27.90 -6.89 -23.33
CA THR A 92 28.19 -6.20 -24.61
C THR A 92 29.64 -5.73 -24.68
N GLY A 93 30.54 -6.37 -23.92
CA GLY A 93 31.97 -6.25 -24.11
C GLY A 93 32.40 -7.21 -25.21
N HIS A 94 32.42 -6.74 -26.46
CA HIS A 94 33.09 -7.47 -27.52
C HIS A 94 34.59 -7.43 -27.22
N SER A 95 35.10 -8.46 -26.55
CA SER A 95 36.52 -8.67 -26.32
C SER A 95 37.19 -8.92 -27.67
N HIS A 96 37.64 -7.85 -28.34
CA HIS A 96 38.57 -7.93 -29.46
C HIS A 96 39.93 -8.44 -28.94
N ARG A 97 40.01 -9.73 -28.56
CA ARG A 97 41.27 -10.43 -28.36
C ARG A 97 41.59 -11.15 -29.67
N GLY A 98 41.99 -10.39 -30.68
CA GLY A 98 42.25 -10.91 -32.01
C GLY A 98 43.14 -9.99 -32.84
N GLY A 99 44.45 -10.14 -32.68
CA GLY A 99 45.46 -9.75 -33.68
C GLY A 99 45.77 -8.25 -33.85
N PRO A 100 46.94 -7.91 -34.43
CA PRO A 100 47.28 -6.52 -34.71
C PRO A 100 46.37 -5.97 -35.80
N ILE A 101 45.65 -4.89 -35.48
CA ILE A 101 44.82 -4.14 -36.42
C ILE A 101 45.75 -3.51 -37.47
N PRO A 102 45.60 -3.77 -38.78
CA PRO A 102 46.37 -3.06 -39.78
C PRO A 102 45.96 -1.59 -39.74
N GLN A 103 46.84 -0.72 -39.28
CA GLN A 103 46.61 0.72 -39.33
C GLN A 103 46.57 1.17 -40.79
N ARG A 104 45.38 1.34 -41.35
CA ARG A 104 45.19 2.10 -42.59
C ARG A 104 45.55 3.55 -42.28
N ARG A 105 46.79 3.92 -42.58
CA ARG A 105 47.25 5.31 -42.59
C ARG A 105 46.58 6.02 -43.75
N VAL A 106 45.45 6.66 -43.51
CA VAL A 106 44.84 7.58 -44.47
C VAL A 106 45.59 8.91 -44.31
N SER A 107 46.44 9.24 -45.28
CA SER A 107 47.03 10.57 -45.37
C SER A 107 45.98 11.55 -45.90
N LEU A 108 45.73 12.65 -45.18
CA LEU A 108 44.94 13.78 -45.65
C LEU A 108 45.75 14.72 -46.57
N ASP A 109 46.97 14.32 -46.94
CA ASP A 109 47.78 15.05 -47.90
C ASP A 109 47.23 14.83 -49.31
N VAL A 110 46.85 15.93 -49.96
CA VAL A 110 46.31 15.94 -51.33
C VAL A 110 47.33 15.39 -52.35
N ARG A 111 48.62 15.34 -52.01
CA ARG A 111 49.68 14.84 -52.90
C ARG A 111 49.80 13.32 -52.97
N ASN A 112 49.26 12.59 -52.00
CA ASN A 112 49.34 11.12 -51.92
C ASN A 112 47.97 10.44 -52.17
N ARG A 113 47.12 11.05 -52.99
CA ARG A 113 45.84 10.47 -53.43
C ARG A 113 45.93 9.89 -54.84
#